data_AF-A0A6I7Y055-F1
#
_entry.id   AF-A0A6I7Y055-F1
#
_cell.length_a   1.000
_cell.length_b   1.000
_cell.length_c   1.000
_cell.angle_alpha   90.00
_cell.angle_beta   90.00
_cell.angle_gamma   90.00
#
_symmetry.space_group_name_H-M   'P 1'
#
loop_
_entity.id
_entity.type
_entity.pdbx_description
1 polymer ?
#
loop_
_entity_poly.entity_id
_entity_poly.type
_entity_poly.pdbx_seq_one_letter_code
_entity_poly.pdbx_strand_id
1 'polypeptide(L)'
;MTDETGPEFVMISTFRRRTADGFDLATFVIDERECESAAEMKSIRTEALAEIQRRRIAGEFETRRAKAGEPPSTLPRWAQYKRQLEAADAELS
;
A
#
# COMPACT_ATOMS: atom_id res chain seq x y z
N MET A 1 -9.43 -4.83 37.91
CA MET A 1 -8.06 -4.94 37.38
C MET A 1 -8.22 -5.50 35.98
N THR A 2 -8.37 -4.62 35.00
CA THR A 2 -8.51 -5.00 33.60
C THR A 2 -7.43 -4.24 32.86
N ASP A 3 -6.26 -4.88 32.78
CA ASP A 3 -5.26 -4.51 31.79
C ASP A 3 -5.72 -5.16 30.48
N GLU A 4 -6.71 -4.53 29.82
CA GLU A 4 -7.32 -5.00 28.57
C GLU A 4 -6.56 -4.48 27.33
N THR A 5 -5.35 -3.98 27.49
CA THR A 5 -4.55 -3.49 26.37
C THR A 5 -3.78 -4.66 25.77
N GLY A 6 -4.52 -5.54 25.08
CA GLY A 6 -3.93 -6.43 24.09
C GLY A 6 -3.05 -5.62 23.13
N PRO A 7 -2.06 -6.26 22.47
CA PRO A 7 -1.09 -5.52 21.65
C PRO A 7 -1.80 -4.65 20.62
N GLU A 8 -1.45 -3.36 20.59
CA GLU A 8 -1.92 -2.44 19.55
C GLU A 8 -1.39 -2.94 18.19
N PHE A 9 -2.31 -3.20 17.27
CA PHE A 9 -1.99 -3.62 15.91
C PHE A 9 -2.33 -2.49 14.95
N VAL A 10 -1.52 -2.36 13.92
CA VAL A 10 -1.74 -1.46 12.80
C VAL A 10 -1.87 -2.25 11.50
N MET A 11 -2.61 -1.71 10.56
CA MET A 11 -2.84 -2.35 9.27
C MET A 11 -1.79 -1.90 8.25
N ILE A 12 -1.20 -2.87 7.55
CA ILE A 12 -0.32 -2.63 6.41
C ILE A 12 -0.92 -3.33 5.19
N SER A 13 -1.22 -2.55 4.16
CA SER A 13 -1.71 -3.04 2.87
C SER A 13 -0.61 -2.88 1.82
N THR A 14 -0.15 -4.00 1.26
CA THR A 14 0.89 -4.03 0.24
C THR A 14 0.27 -4.36 -1.10
N PHE A 15 0.55 -3.57 -2.13
CA PHE A 15 0.19 -3.94 -3.48
C PHE A 15 1.31 -4.79 -4.10
N ARG A 16 0.95 -5.97 -4.59
CA ARG A 16 1.84 -6.87 -5.30
C ARG A 16 1.44 -6.88 -6.77
N ARG A 17 2.30 -6.33 -7.61
CA ARG A 17 2.12 -6.34 -9.06
C ARG A 17 2.51 -7.71 -9.61
N ARG A 18 1.68 -8.26 -10.48
CA ARG A 18 2.01 -9.47 -11.25
C ARG A 18 2.79 -9.09 -12.51
N THR A 19 3.97 -9.68 -12.70
CA THR A 19 4.76 -9.54 -13.92
C THR A 19 4.25 -10.46 -15.02
N ALA A 20 4.69 -10.24 -16.26
CA ALA A 20 4.33 -11.10 -17.40
C ALA A 20 4.77 -12.56 -17.20
N ASP A 21 5.89 -12.75 -16.48
CA ASP A 21 6.44 -14.05 -16.11
C ASP A 21 5.70 -14.71 -14.93
N GLY A 22 4.64 -14.08 -14.41
CA GLY A 22 3.81 -14.62 -13.34
C GLY A 22 4.35 -14.41 -11.92
N PHE A 23 5.40 -13.61 -11.72
CA PHE A 23 5.92 -13.29 -10.40
C PHE A 23 5.16 -12.13 -9.75
N ASP A 24 4.89 -12.24 -8.45
CA ASP A 24 4.27 -11.16 -7.67
C ASP A 24 5.35 -10.29 -6.99
N LEU A 25 5.55 -9.08 -7.52
CA LEU A 25 6.50 -8.09 -7.03
C LEU A 25 5.80 -7.07 -6.11
N ALA A 26 6.20 -7.04 -4.84
CA ALA A 26 5.73 -6.02 -3.90
C ALA A 26 6.21 -4.64 -4.37
N THR A 27 5.26 -3.74 -4.63
CA THR A 27 5.53 -2.49 -5.36
C THR A 27 5.41 -1.27 -4.47
N PHE A 28 4.37 -1.20 -3.64
CA PHE A 28 4.20 -0.12 -2.66
C PHE A 28 3.39 -0.59 -1.46
N VAL A 29 3.44 0.20 -0.40
CA VAL A 29 2.67 -0.03 0.83
C VAL A 29 1.80 1.17 1.19
N ILE A 30 0.69 0.86 1.86
CA ILE A 30 -0.16 1.80 2.61
C ILE A 30 -0.10 1.32 4.05
N ASP A 31 0.48 2.14 4.93
CA ASP A 31 0.74 1.81 6.33
C ASP A 31 -0.12 2.72 7.19
N GLU A 32 -1.00 2.13 8.00
CA GLU A 32 -1.93 2.86 8.84
C GLU A 32 -1.22 3.83 9.81
N ARG A 33 0.03 3.55 10.20
CA ARG A 33 0.82 4.41 11.10
C ARG A 33 1.13 5.78 10.51
N GLU A 34 1.09 5.90 9.18
CA GLU A 34 1.35 7.15 8.48
C GLU A 34 0.06 7.86 8.04
N CYS A 35 -1.08 7.26 8.33
CA CYS A 35 -2.39 7.85 8.09
C CYS A 35 -2.85 8.54 9.38
N GLU A 36 -3.52 9.68 9.26
CA GLU A 36 -4.17 10.37 10.38
C GLU A 36 -5.32 9.54 10.95
N SER A 37 -5.89 8.62 10.16
CA SER A 37 -7.01 7.76 10.55
C SER A 37 -7.17 6.54 9.64
N ALA A 38 -7.86 5.50 10.12
CA ALA A 38 -8.26 4.34 9.30
C ALA A 38 -9.11 4.74 8.06
N ALA A 39 -9.87 5.83 8.17
CA ALA A 39 -10.62 6.39 7.04
C ALA A 39 -9.70 6.91 5.94
N GLU A 40 -8.59 7.56 6.29
CA GLU A 40 -7.59 8.03 5.33
C GLU A 40 -6.90 6.85 4.64
N MET A 41 -6.51 5.82 5.41
CA MET A 41 -5.95 4.58 4.84
C MET A 41 -6.89 3.97 3.78
N LYS A 42 -8.19 3.93 4.07
CA LYS A 42 -9.21 3.45 3.13
C LYS A 42 -9.31 4.34 1.88
N SER A 43 -9.26 5.65 2.04
CA SER A 43 -9.26 6.61 0.93
C SER A 43 -8.04 6.42 0.02
N ILE A 44 -6.83 6.34 0.60
CA ILE A 44 -5.58 6.08 -0.14
C ILE A 44 -5.65 4.75 -0.89
N ARG A 45 -6.15 3.69 -0.24
CA ARG A 45 -6.30 2.37 -0.89
C ARG A 45 -7.30 2.42 -2.05
N THR A 46 -8.39 3.15 -1.89
CA THR A 46 -9.42 3.31 -2.93
C THR A 46 -8.86 4.06 -4.13
N GLU A 47 -8.15 5.17 -3.89
CA GLU A 47 -7.45 5.92 -4.94
C GLU A 47 -6.44 5.03 -5.68
N ALA A 48 -5.60 4.31 -4.93
CA ALA A 48 -4.60 3.42 -5.50
C ALA A 48 -5.23 2.33 -6.36
N LEU A 49 -6.29 1.68 -5.89
CA LEU A 49 -7.01 0.66 -6.64
C LEU A 49 -7.60 1.22 -7.94
N ALA A 50 -8.24 2.38 -7.90
CA ALA A 50 -8.82 3.02 -9.07
C ALA A 50 -7.75 3.33 -10.14
N GLU A 51 -6.59 3.84 -9.72
CA GLU A 51 -5.51 4.18 -10.65
C GLU A 51 -4.83 2.94 -11.24
N ILE A 52 -4.62 1.89 -10.44
CA ILE A 52 -4.13 0.58 -10.89
C ILE A 52 -5.07 -0.01 -11.95
N GLN A 53 -6.38 0.05 -11.69
CA GLN A 53 -7.40 -0.43 -12.62
C GLN A 53 -7.43 0.40 -13.91
N ARG A 54 -7.38 1.74 -13.81
CA ARG A 54 -7.33 2.65 -14.97
C ARG A 54 -6.16 2.31 -15.89
N ARG A 55 -5.00 2.01 -15.31
CA ARG A 55 -3.76 1.67 -16.04
C ARG A 55 -3.64 0.19 -16.40
N ARG A 56 -4.62 -0.65 -16.01
CA ARG A 56 -4.62 -2.11 -16.21
C ARG A 56 -3.37 -2.81 -15.66
N ILE A 57 -2.85 -2.33 -14.53
CA ILE A 57 -1.71 -2.96 -13.87
C ILE A 57 -2.21 -4.22 -13.16
N ALA A 58 -1.76 -5.40 -13.59
CA ALA A 58 -2.11 -6.66 -12.97
C ALA A 58 -1.49 -6.78 -11.57
N GLY A 59 -2.28 -7.21 -10.57
CA GLY A 59 -1.81 -7.39 -9.21
C GLY A 59 -2.93 -7.45 -8.19
N GLU A 60 -2.57 -7.53 -6.92
CA GLU A 60 -3.49 -7.66 -5.80
C GLU A 60 -2.98 -6.94 -4.54
N PHE A 61 -3.91 -6.62 -3.64
CA PHE A 61 -3.59 -6.08 -2.32
C PHE A 61 -3.54 -7.20 -1.28
N GLU A 62 -2.39 -7.35 -0.64
CA GLU A 62 -2.20 -8.19 0.53
C GLU A 62 -2.27 -7.31 1.78
N THR A 63 -3.22 -7.58 2.68
CA THR A 63 -3.38 -6.81 3.92
C THR A 63 -2.98 -7.65 5.12
N ARG A 64 -2.10 -7.13 5.97
CA ARG A 64 -1.65 -7.77 7.21
C ARG A 64 -1.78 -6.85 8.41
N ARG A 65 -1.90 -7.46 9.59
CA ARG A 65 -1.71 -6.78 10.88
C ARG A 65 -0.22 -6.76 11.21
N ALA A 66 0.29 -5.60 11.60
CA ALA A 66 1.63 -5.42 12.14
C ALA A 66 1.53 -5.02 13.62
N LYS A 67 2.44 -5.52 14.44
CA LYS A 67 2.54 -5.17 15.87
C LYS A 67 3.10 -3.76 16.04
N ALA A 68 2.64 -3.05 17.07
CA ALA A 68 3.32 -1.85 17.56
C ALA A 68 4.80 -2.17 17.84
N GLY A 69 5.71 -1.53 17.10
CA GLY A 69 7.16 -1.75 17.18
C GLY A 69 7.79 -2.51 15.98
N GLU A 70 7.00 -3.06 15.06
CA GLU A 70 7.57 -3.56 13.79
C GLU A 70 8.21 -2.41 13.00
N PRO A 71 9.36 -2.62 12.35
CA PRO A 71 9.98 -1.57 11.53
C PRO A 71 9.08 -1.15 10.36
N PRO A 72 9.19 0.11 9.89
CA PRO A 72 8.50 0.53 8.68
C PRO A 72 8.99 -0.25 7.47
N SER A 73 8.11 -0.44 6.47
CA SER A 73 8.49 -1.08 5.21
C SER A 73 9.51 -0.22 4.45
N THR A 74 10.44 -0.86 3.76
CA THR A 74 11.37 -0.18 2.82
C THR A 74 10.76 0.07 1.46
N LEU A 75 9.56 -0.47 1.19
CA LEU A 75 8.81 -0.24 -0.03
C LEU A 75 8.33 1.22 -0.09
N PRO A 76 8.19 1.80 -1.30
CA PRO A 76 7.68 3.14 -1.45
C PRO A 76 6.23 3.23 -0.98
N ARG A 77 5.82 4.45 -0.62
CA ARG A 77 4.42 4.77 -0.33
C ARG A 77 3.63 4.98 -1.63
N TRP A 78 2.30 4.88 -1.55
CA TRP A 78 1.42 5.11 -2.72
C TRP A 78 1.75 6.41 -3.46
N ALA A 79 1.85 7.54 -2.75
CA ALA A 79 2.13 8.84 -3.37
C ALA A 79 3.49 8.91 -4.10
N GLN A 80 4.49 8.16 -3.64
CA GLN A 80 5.78 8.07 -4.34
C GLN A 80 5.66 7.20 -5.59
N TYR A 81 4.99 6.05 -5.48
CA TYR A 81 4.76 5.16 -6.62
C TYR A 81 3.89 5.82 -7.71
N LYS A 82 2.84 6.55 -7.32
CA LYS A 82 2.00 7.32 -8.25
C LYS A 82 2.80 8.32 -9.07
N ARG A 83 3.71 9.07 -8.42
CA ARG A 83 4.62 10.00 -9.11
C ARG A 83 5.51 9.29 -10.14
N GLN A 84 5.98 8.08 -9.85
CA GLN A 84 6.74 7.28 -10.82
C GLN A 84 5.88 6.87 -12.02
N LEU A 85 4.61 6.50 -11.78
CA LEU A 85 3.66 6.18 -12.85
C LEU A 85 3.34 7.40 -13.72
N GLU A 86 3.23 8.58 -13.13
CA GLU A 86 2.98 9.84 -13.84
C GLU A 86 4.20 10.29 -14.65
N ALA A 87 5.41 10.15 -14.10
CA ALA A 87 6.64 10.43 -14.83
C ALA A 87 6.80 9.50 -16.06
N ALA A 88 6.56 8.21 -15.88
CA ALA A 88 6.62 7.24 -16.98
C ALA A 88 5.59 7.52 -18.09
N ASP A 89 4.45 8.14 -17.77
CA ASP A 89 3.43 8.55 -18.75
C ASP A 89 3.90 9.77 -19.57
N ALA A 90 4.55 10.74 -18.89
CA ALA A 90 5.10 11.93 -19.53
C ALA A 90 6.27 11.62 -20.47
N GLU A 91 7.06 10.58 -20.19
CA GLU A 91 8.16 10.14 -21.07
C GLU A 91 7.68 9.38 -22.32
N LEU A 92 6.43 8.90 -22.32
CA LEU A 92 5.82 8.15 -23.41
C LEU A 92 4.92 9.02 -24.32
N SER A 93 4.73 10.30 -23.98
CA SER A 93 3.94 11.29 -24.75
C SER A 93 4.82 12.15 -25.65
#